data_AF-A0A6P0LEE3-F1
#
_entry.id   AF-A0A6P0LEE3-F1
#
_cell.length_a   1.000
_cell.length_b   1.000
_cell.length_c   1.000
_cell.angle_alpha   90.00
_cell.angle_beta   90.00
_cell.angle_gamma   90.00
#
_symmetry.space_group_name_H-M   'P 1'
#
loop_
_entity.id
_entity.type
_entity.pdbx_description
1 polymer ?
#
loop_
_entity_poly.entity_id
_entity_poly.type
_entity_poly.pdbx_seq_one_letter_code
_entity_poly.pdbx_strand_id
1 'polypeptide(L)'
;PEASNSLSSANSDDENLKLLELALQKLEPQDSQLIVLRHIEGLSWQQVVSHLASNGEVVTEASARQRGNRSLKRLRKIFFELKKHN
;
A
#
# COMPACT_ATOMS: atom_id res chain seq x y z
N PRO A 1 -35.69 -20.83 8.03
CA PRO A 1 -34.91 -20.58 6.79
C PRO A 1 -34.30 -19.18 6.84
N GLU A 2 -33.11 -19.05 7.43
CA GLU A 2 -32.38 -17.78 7.55
C GLU A 2 -30.91 -17.97 7.17
N ALA A 3 -30.67 -18.51 5.98
CA ALA A 3 -29.34 -18.62 5.40
C ALA A 3 -29.30 -17.80 4.11
N SER A 4 -29.32 -16.47 4.23
CA SER A 4 -29.23 -15.62 3.03
C SER A 4 -28.45 -14.30 3.20
N ASN A 5 -27.82 -14.02 4.34
CA ASN A 5 -27.15 -12.73 4.55
C ASN A 5 -25.63 -12.75 4.71
N SER A 6 -24.95 -13.90 4.56
CA SER A 6 -23.49 -14.00 4.72
C SER A 6 -22.68 -14.03 3.42
N LEU A 7 -23.30 -14.15 2.24
CA LEU A 7 -22.57 -14.30 0.97
C LEU A 7 -22.24 -12.97 0.26
N SER A 8 -22.88 -11.86 0.62
CA SER A 8 -22.67 -10.57 -0.06
C SER A 8 -21.39 -9.84 0.36
N SER A 9 -20.88 -10.07 1.58
CA SER A 9 -19.70 -9.36 2.09
C SER A 9 -18.40 -9.86 1.46
N ALA A 10 -18.29 -11.17 1.24
CA ALA A 10 -17.09 -11.81 0.72
C ALA A 10 -16.72 -11.32 -0.70
N ASN A 11 -17.73 -11.12 -1.57
CA ASN A 11 -17.49 -10.60 -2.91
C ASN A 11 -16.94 -9.16 -2.90
N SER A 12 -17.36 -8.33 -1.94
CA SER A 12 -16.91 -6.93 -1.88
C SER A 12 -15.49 -6.78 -1.36
N ASP A 13 -15.06 -7.67 -0.46
CA ASP A 13 -13.70 -7.67 0.08
C ASP A 13 -12.71 -8.19 -0.96
N ASP A 14 -13.08 -9.22 -1.73
CA ASP A 14 -12.29 -9.72 -2.84
C ASP A 14 -12.11 -8.67 -3.95
N GLU A 15 -13.14 -7.87 -4.24
CA GLU A 15 -13.03 -6.74 -5.17
C GLU A 15 -12.13 -5.63 -4.63
N ASN A 16 -12.27 -5.26 -3.36
CA ASN A 16 -11.39 -4.27 -2.75
C ASN A 16 -9.92 -4.75 -2.74
N LEU A 17 -9.67 -6.05 -2.54
CA LEU A 17 -8.32 -6.60 -2.58
C LEU A 17 -7.71 -6.52 -3.99
N LYS A 18 -8.46 -6.88 -5.03
CA LYS A 18 -8.03 -6.74 -6.43
C LYS A 18 -7.72 -5.30 -6.81
N LEU A 19 -8.57 -4.36 -6.37
CA LEU A 19 -8.36 -2.93 -6.59
C LEU A 19 -7.13 -2.41 -5.86
N LEU A 20 -6.87 -2.90 -4.65
CA LEU A 20 -5.68 -2.54 -3.88
C LEU A 20 -4.41 -3.08 -4.54
N GLU A 21 -4.42 -4.33 -5.01
CA GLU A 21 -3.33 -4.93 -5.76
C GLU A 21 -3.02 -4.12 -7.04
N LEU A 22 -4.05 -3.79 -7.82
CA LEU A 22 -3.90 -2.97 -9.02
C LEU A 22 -3.39 -1.54 -8.69
N ALA A 23 -3.84 -0.96 -7.58
CA ALA A 23 -3.36 0.34 -7.12
C ALA A 23 -1.88 0.31 -6.72
N LEU A 24 -1.43 -0.76 -6.06
CA LEU A 24 -0.01 -0.98 -5.73
C LEU A 24 0.85 -1.15 -6.98
N GLN A 25 0.36 -1.89 -7.99
CA GLN A 25 1.06 -2.05 -9.28
C GLN A 25 1.20 -0.75 -10.08
N LYS A 26 0.28 0.21 -9.88
CA LYS A 26 0.30 1.53 -10.52
C LYS A 26 1.18 2.56 -9.82
N LEU A 27 1.70 2.27 -8.62
CA LEU A 27 2.67 3.13 -7.96
C LEU A 27 4.04 3.03 -8.63
N GLU A 28 4.82 4.09 -8.50
CA GLU A 28 6.25 4.02 -8.78
C GLU A 28 6.90 2.93 -7.90
N PRO A 29 7.87 2.15 -8.43
CA PRO A 29 8.46 1.04 -7.68
C PRO A 29 9.00 1.44 -6.30
N GLN A 30 9.61 2.63 -6.21
CA GLN A 30 10.14 3.18 -4.95
C GLN A 30 9.03 3.50 -3.94
N ASP A 31 7.88 3.96 -4.40
CA ASP A 31 6.72 4.25 -3.55
C ASP A 31 6.09 2.95 -3.05
N SER A 32 5.94 1.96 -3.94
CA SER A 32 5.43 0.63 -3.59
C SER A 32 6.32 -0.05 -2.55
N GLN A 33 7.64 -0.02 -2.76
CA GLN A 33 8.63 -0.58 -1.83
C GLN A 33 8.50 0.04 -0.43
N LEU A 34 8.37 1.37 -0.32
CA LEU A 34 8.19 2.02 0.98
C LEU A 34 6.92 1.57 1.70
N ILE A 35 5.84 1.34 0.97
CA ILE A 35 4.58 0.86 1.55
C ILE A 35 4.75 -0.58 2.05
N VAL A 36 5.34 -1.46 1.23
CA VAL A 36 5.59 -2.87 1.59
C VAL A 36 6.43 -2.95 2.87
N LEU A 37 7.61 -2.32 2.87
CA LEU A 37 8.53 -2.39 4.01
C LEU A 37 7.87 -1.84 5.31
N ARG A 38 7.17 -0.70 5.22
CA ARG A 38 6.62 -0.06 6.42
C ARG A 38 5.35 -0.72 6.93
N HIS A 39 4.42 -1.07 6.04
CA HIS A 39 3.05 -1.41 6.41
C HIS A 39 2.72 -2.89 6.29
N ILE A 40 3.41 -3.62 5.41
CA ILE A 40 3.20 -5.06 5.22
C ILE A 40 4.22 -5.83 6.07
N GLU A 41 5.50 -5.49 5.95
CA GLU A 41 6.56 -6.10 6.75
C GLU A 41 6.67 -5.51 8.17
N GLY A 42 6.06 -4.35 8.41
CA GLY A 42 5.97 -3.73 9.73
C GLY A 42 7.26 -3.07 10.23
N LEU A 43 8.26 -2.88 9.38
CA LEU A 43 9.56 -2.31 9.74
C LEU A 43 9.42 -0.87 10.26
N SER A 44 10.17 -0.49 11.30
CA SER A 44 10.26 0.90 11.75
C SER A 44 10.92 1.78 10.68
N TRP A 45 10.74 3.11 10.73
CA TRP A 45 11.39 3.99 9.74
C TRP A 45 12.91 3.91 9.79
N GLN A 46 13.50 3.69 10.96
CA GLN A 46 14.93 3.43 11.10
C GLN A 46 15.34 2.14 10.37
N GLN A 47 14.57 1.06 10.51
CA GLN A 47 14.82 -0.21 9.80
C GLN A 47 14.62 -0.07 8.29
N VAL A 48 13.62 0.70 7.84
CA VAL A 48 13.41 1.02 6.43
C VAL A 48 14.63 1.75 5.87
N VAL A 49 15.14 2.76 6.56
CA VAL A 49 16.36 3.48 6.15
C VAL A 49 17.55 2.53 6.04
N SER A 50 17.76 1.64 7.03
CA SER A 50 18.82 0.65 6.97
C SER A 50 18.69 -0.29 5.77
N HIS A 51 17.47 -0.73 5.45
CA HIS A 51 17.18 -1.58 4.30
C HIS A 51 17.43 -0.86 2.96
N LEU A 52 17.02 0.41 2.84
CA LEU A 52 17.29 1.22 1.66
C LEU A 52 18.80 1.45 1.48
N ALA A 53 19.50 1.73 2.58
CA ALA A 53 20.95 1.94 2.56
C ALA A 53 21.71 0.68 2.14
N SER A 54 21.28 -0.53 2.57
CA SER A 54 21.88 -1.78 2.09
C SER A 54 21.67 -2.03 0.59
N ASN A 55 20.67 -1.39 0.00
CA ASN A 55 20.38 -1.43 -1.44
C ASN A 55 20.99 -0.22 -2.20
N GLY A 56 21.85 0.57 -1.54
CA GLY A 56 22.55 1.71 -2.13
C GLY A 56 21.80 3.04 -2.07
N GLU A 57 20.62 3.10 -1.44
CA GLU A 57 19.84 4.33 -1.29
C GLU A 57 19.99 4.91 0.12
N VAL A 58 20.83 5.93 0.26
CA VAL A 58 21.07 6.60 1.54
C VAL A 58 20.10 7.77 1.73
N VAL A 59 19.17 7.63 2.67
CA VAL A 59 18.20 8.66 3.02
C VAL A 59 18.08 8.81 4.53
N THR A 60 17.62 9.97 5.00
CA THR A 60 17.31 10.17 6.42
C THR A 60 15.96 9.55 6.79
N GLU A 61 15.77 9.24 8.08
CA GLU A 61 14.48 8.75 8.59
C GLU A 61 13.34 9.73 8.30
N ALA A 62 13.58 11.03 8.47
CA ALA A 62 12.61 12.07 8.16
C ALA A 62 12.21 12.06 6.67
N SER A 63 13.19 11.89 5.77
CA SER A 63 12.93 11.78 4.33
C SER A 63 12.15 10.51 3.99
N ALA A 64 12.55 9.36 4.53
CA ALA A 64 11.84 8.09 4.34
C ALA A 64 10.38 8.17 4.82
N ARG A 65 10.15 8.74 6.01
CA ARG A 65 8.80 8.96 6.56
C ARG A 65 7.97 9.89 5.69
N GLN A 66 8.55 11.00 5.23
CA GLN A 66 7.83 11.94 4.35
C GLN A 66 7.50 11.30 3.01
N ARG A 67 8.43 10.53 2.42
CA ARG A 67 8.19 9.77 1.20
C ARG A 67 7.07 8.77 1.40
N GLY A 68 7.14 7.90 2.41
CA GLY A 68 6.10 6.90 2.67
C GLY A 68 4.73 7.51 2.90
N ASN A 69 4.63 8.66 3.58
CA ASN A 69 3.38 9.39 3.72
C ASN A 69 2.83 9.87 2.36
N ARG A 70 3.69 10.32 1.43
CA ARG A 70 3.28 10.68 0.07
C ARG A 70 2.88 9.44 -0.73
N SER A 71 3.63 8.34 -0.62
CA SER A 71 3.33 7.07 -1.28
C SER A 71 1.96 6.54 -0.84
N LEU A 72 1.63 6.56 0.45
CA LEU A 72 0.30 6.21 0.96
C LEU A 72 -0.81 7.12 0.41
N LYS A 73 -0.59 8.44 0.34
CA LYS A 73 -1.56 9.36 -0.25
C LYS A 73 -1.81 9.06 -1.73
N ARG A 74 -0.76 8.72 -2.47
CA ARG A 74 -0.85 8.31 -3.88
C ARG A 74 -1.61 6.98 -4.02
N LEU A 75 -1.26 5.97 -3.21
CA LEU A 75 -1.96 4.68 -3.18
C LEU A 75 -3.47 4.89 -2.96
N ARG A 76 -3.82 5.66 -1.93
CA ARG A 76 -5.20 5.99 -1.61
C ARG A 76 -5.92 6.64 -2.78
N LYS A 77 -5.28 7.62 -3.45
CA LYS A 77 -5.85 8.31 -4.60
C LYS A 77 -6.14 7.32 -5.74
N ILE A 78 -5.14 6.53 -6.14
CA ILE A 78 -5.26 5.54 -7.22
C ILE A 78 -6.36 4.53 -6.90
N PHE A 79 -6.38 3.98 -5.69
CA PHE A 79 -7.41 3.03 -5.25
C PHE A 79 -8.83 3.59 -5.41
N PHE A 80 -9.07 4.81 -4.92
CA PHE A 80 -10.41 5.42 -5.02
C PHE A 80 -10.77 5.89 -6.43
N GLU A 81 -9.78 6.18 -7.28
CA GLU A 81 -10.02 6.40 -8.71
C GLU A 81 -10.46 5.10 -9.38
N LEU A 82 -9.73 4.00 -9.17
CA LEU A 82 -10.09 2.68 -9.71
C LEU A 82 -11.48 2.24 -9.22
N LYS A 83 -11.79 2.44 -7.94
CA LYS A 83 -13.09 2.10 -7.35
C LYS A 83 -14.25 2.92 -7.90
N LYS A 84 -14.03 4.13 -8.39
CA LYS A 84 -15.08 4.94 -9.04
C LYS A 84 -15.39 4.50 -10.47
N HIS A 85 -14.47 3.76 -11.09
CA HIS A 85 -14.54 3.31 -12.48
C HIS A 85 -14.88 1.82 -12.62
N ASN A 86 -15.00 1.08 -11.52
CA ASN A 86 -15.58 -0.26 -11.44
C ASN A 86 -17.00 -0.16 -10.90
#